data_AF-A0A9E3WVT2-F1
#
_entry.id   AF-A0A9E3WVT2-F1
#
_cell.length_a   1.000
_cell.length_b   1.000
_cell.length_c   1.000
_cell.angle_alpha   90.00
_cell.angle_beta   90.00
_cell.angle_gamma   90.00
#
_symmetry.space_group_name_H-M   'P 1'
#
loop_
_entity.id
_entity.type
_entity.pdbx_description
1 polymer ?
#
loop_
_entity_poly.entity_id
_entity_poly.type
_entity_poly.pdbx_seq_one_letter_code
_entity_poly.pdbx_strand_id
1 'polypeptide(L)'
;TSPEYPVMVRALTRSQWIRVLARGYAVECVTPDKNWTQEQLEELFDEVGRRYQSSTGSVDRKWRMDLLDAYAYMRSTDRRGFQAKEAVMNGLLNRYPLSDEGYIAVAAHIFWNNWGSLTSMFMRINEFLEKIASDDHDPAILTHWAGVRFLLDSQRKKVHESRQSRVFPRVDWSDFKLIHQNGWHVLSYEPGRGGGGEQLETIQASMLEMVLPILPHRLSEDWRKSIESIDILDIPGMRAGRQGAEQGKRTRADTVDEQMEIVKRGKVAYLFERYTDELLIQTLLLLARGGNLEVTAQMKFHIDKWGKARYGEEVWPTKVKDELPALFLGITGIDEEFRNREEYADPGLYETRLSQLADALGNVMTDFGGRGRPFSNVFPIRYPGTWDTNDRQRAESGAEKWNHAHKAFLAAKMVQRYVADPDRKWKSAMDDSDGCLSLISAGWREVTTALRKQNQLEQSIDDTYRKLLQLSRGWVVNADSNVDREQRYKLADKVLTWLSANPHAVYDRVKALESSLGFDEGDQWVLSDFADIPTRTGVGRPDSIEKR
;
A
#
# COMPACT_ATOMS: atom_id res chain seq x y z
N THR A 1 -3.46 22.27 14.99
CA THR A 1 -2.13 22.74 14.55
C THR A 1 -1.91 24.16 15.02
N SER A 2 -0.72 24.49 15.52
CA SER A 2 -0.37 25.89 15.81
C SER A 2 -0.38 26.68 14.49
N PRO A 3 -0.93 27.90 14.43
CA PRO A 3 -0.90 28.74 13.22
C PRO A 3 0.52 28.95 12.66
N GLU A 4 1.53 28.90 13.52
CA GLU A 4 2.96 29.06 13.17
C GLU A 4 3.57 27.79 12.55
N TYR A 5 2.98 26.62 12.81
CA TYR A 5 3.46 25.32 12.33
C TYR A 5 2.30 24.55 11.70
N PRO A 6 1.86 24.98 10.50
CA PRO A 6 0.61 24.52 9.91
C PRO A 6 0.74 23.13 9.26
N VAL A 7 1.96 22.62 9.10
CA VAL A 7 2.23 21.33 8.46
C VAL A 7 2.54 20.29 9.52
N MET A 8 1.82 19.16 9.45
CA MET A 8 2.06 18.00 10.30
C MET A 8 2.75 16.91 9.48
N VAL A 9 3.82 16.36 10.04
CA VAL A 9 4.54 15.22 9.48
C VAL A 9 4.22 14.03 10.37
N ARG A 10 3.37 13.15 9.89
CA ARG A 10 3.09 11.87 10.56
C ARG A 10 4.29 10.96 10.36
N ALA A 11 4.72 10.29 11.40
CA ALA A 11 5.83 9.35 11.37
C ALA A 11 5.32 7.91 11.34
N LEU A 12 6.20 7.00 10.91
CA LEU A 12 5.95 5.57 10.92
C LEU A 12 5.93 5.06 12.36
N THR A 13 5.15 4.02 12.64
CA THR A 13 5.39 3.21 13.84
C THR A 13 6.57 2.25 13.62
N ARG A 14 7.11 1.66 14.68
CA ARG A 14 8.20 0.67 14.58
C ARG A 14 7.83 -0.50 13.65
N SER A 15 6.65 -1.10 13.82
CA SER A 15 6.11 -2.12 12.91
C SER A 15 6.11 -1.66 11.43
N GLN A 16 5.62 -0.44 11.17
CA GLN A 16 5.58 0.10 9.80
C GLN A 16 6.99 0.33 9.25
N TRP A 17 7.92 0.77 10.09
CA TRP A 17 9.32 0.96 9.72
C TRP A 17 10.00 -0.37 9.36
N ILE A 18 9.77 -1.44 10.12
CA ILE A 18 10.24 -2.80 9.78
C ILE A 18 9.69 -3.22 8.40
N ARG A 19 8.38 -3.04 8.16
CA ARG A 19 7.73 -3.39 6.88
C ARG A 19 8.30 -2.60 5.70
N VAL A 20 8.53 -1.30 5.87
CA VAL A 20 9.16 -0.43 4.86
C VAL A 20 10.55 -0.94 4.52
N LEU A 21 11.38 -1.19 5.54
CA LEU A 21 12.76 -1.64 5.31
C LEU A 21 12.81 -3.03 4.69
N ALA A 22 12.01 -3.98 5.19
CA ALA A 22 11.87 -5.33 4.65
C ALA A 22 11.42 -5.32 3.18
N ARG A 23 10.39 -4.52 2.87
CA ARG A 23 9.87 -4.38 1.51
C ARG A 23 10.91 -3.76 0.58
N GLY A 24 11.60 -2.71 1.03
CA GLY A 24 12.67 -2.07 0.29
C GLY A 24 13.79 -3.04 -0.02
N TYR A 25 14.23 -3.83 0.96
CA TYR A 25 15.25 -4.85 0.80
C TYR A 25 14.83 -5.91 -0.24
N ALA A 26 13.62 -6.44 -0.14
CA ALA A 26 13.12 -7.47 -1.07
C ALA A 26 13.09 -6.98 -2.53
N VAL A 27 12.77 -5.69 -2.74
CA VAL A 27 12.68 -5.08 -4.07
C VAL A 27 14.06 -4.74 -4.63
N GLU A 28 14.92 -4.09 -3.83
CA GLU A 28 16.17 -3.48 -4.32
C GLU A 28 17.41 -4.35 -4.10
N CYS A 29 17.38 -5.30 -3.17
CA CYS A 29 18.56 -6.08 -2.76
C CYS A 29 18.49 -7.54 -3.21
N VAL A 30 19.67 -8.15 -3.34
CA VAL A 30 19.83 -9.59 -3.60
C VAL A 30 19.33 -10.29 -2.35
N THR A 31 18.19 -10.94 -2.50
CA THR A 31 17.59 -11.76 -1.46
C THR A 31 18.32 -13.10 -1.42
N PRO A 32 18.78 -13.57 -0.25
CA PRO A 32 19.38 -14.90 -0.14
C PRO A 32 18.37 -15.98 -0.53
N ASP A 33 18.85 -17.17 -0.90
CA ASP A 33 18.03 -18.36 -1.17
C ASP A 33 17.42 -18.97 0.13
N LYS A 34 17.09 -18.12 1.12
CA LYS A 34 16.35 -18.51 2.31
C LYS A 34 14.87 -18.32 2.07
N ASN A 35 14.09 -19.34 2.40
CA ASN A 35 12.64 -19.39 2.22
C ASN A 35 11.86 -19.44 3.55
N TRP A 36 12.55 -19.18 4.67
CA TRP A 36 12.03 -19.17 6.04
C TRP A 36 11.01 -20.28 6.29
N THR A 37 11.49 -21.52 6.17
CA THR A 37 10.76 -22.72 6.60
C THR A 37 10.66 -22.75 8.13
N GLN A 38 9.82 -23.64 8.67
CA GLN A 38 9.71 -23.82 10.11
C GLN A 38 11.06 -24.18 10.75
N GLU A 39 11.79 -25.12 10.16
CA GLU A 39 13.12 -25.55 10.61
C GLU A 39 14.12 -24.38 10.65
N GLN A 40 14.19 -23.56 9.58
CA GLN A 40 15.08 -22.40 9.53
C GLN A 40 14.73 -21.33 10.58
N LEU A 41 13.44 -21.16 10.89
CA LEU A 41 13.02 -20.25 11.97
C LEU A 41 13.40 -20.84 13.34
N GLU A 42 13.18 -22.14 13.56
CA GLU A 42 13.57 -22.81 14.80
C GLU A 42 15.09 -22.70 15.05
N GLU A 43 15.91 -22.95 14.04
CA GLU A 43 17.37 -22.78 14.11
C GLU A 43 17.78 -21.34 14.46
N LEU A 44 17.17 -20.35 13.80
CA LEU A 44 17.45 -18.93 14.09
C LEU A 44 17.10 -18.59 15.54
N PHE A 45 15.92 -19.00 16.01
CA PHE A 45 15.48 -18.70 17.38
C PHE A 45 16.30 -19.45 18.44
N ASP A 46 16.78 -20.66 18.15
CA ASP A 46 17.74 -21.36 19.01
C ASP A 46 19.07 -20.62 19.11
N GLU A 47 19.61 -20.13 17.99
CA GLU A 47 20.86 -19.36 17.97
C GLU A 47 20.72 -18.03 18.73
N VAL A 48 19.68 -17.26 18.40
CA VAL A 48 19.44 -15.95 19.00
C VAL A 48 19.05 -16.09 20.48
N GLY A 49 18.23 -17.08 20.82
CA GLY A 49 17.79 -17.35 22.19
C GLY A 49 18.94 -17.69 23.14
N ARG A 50 20.00 -18.35 22.65
CA ARG A 50 21.22 -18.61 23.46
C ARG A 50 22.06 -17.36 23.71
N ARG A 51 22.07 -16.41 22.76
CA ARG A 51 22.95 -15.22 22.82
C ARG A 51 22.28 -14.01 23.46
N TYR A 52 20.98 -13.83 23.24
CA TYR A 52 20.25 -12.61 23.57
C TYR A 52 19.04 -12.88 24.47
N GLN A 53 19.17 -13.83 25.39
CA GLN A 53 18.10 -14.17 26.31
C GLN A 53 17.72 -12.95 27.17
N SER A 54 16.42 -12.73 27.33
CA SER A 54 15.91 -11.67 28.21
C SER A 54 16.34 -11.92 29.66
N SER A 55 16.87 -10.88 30.32
CA SER A 55 17.23 -10.94 31.74
C SER A 55 16.01 -11.05 32.67
N THR A 56 14.84 -10.59 32.22
CA THR A 56 13.58 -10.69 32.98
C THR A 56 12.83 -12.00 32.72
N GLY A 57 13.21 -12.75 31.67
CA GLY A 57 12.50 -13.94 31.20
C GLY A 57 11.09 -13.65 30.65
N SER A 58 10.67 -12.39 30.58
CA SER A 58 9.35 -11.98 30.10
C SER A 58 9.39 -11.64 28.61
N VAL A 59 8.37 -12.06 27.86
CA VAL A 59 8.19 -11.71 26.44
C VAL A 59 7.80 -10.24 26.30
N ASP A 60 8.53 -9.47 25.49
CA ASP A 60 8.11 -8.13 25.11
C ASP A 60 6.95 -8.23 24.11
N ARG A 61 5.77 -7.81 24.58
CA ARG A 61 4.53 -7.88 23.78
C ARG A 61 4.56 -6.93 22.59
N LYS A 62 5.18 -5.75 22.71
CA LYS A 62 5.23 -4.76 21.62
C LYS A 62 6.11 -5.30 20.49
N TRP A 63 7.32 -5.74 20.81
CA TRP A 63 8.24 -6.35 19.83
C TRP A 63 7.66 -7.58 19.17
N ARG A 64 7.00 -8.45 19.94
CA ARG A 64 6.31 -9.62 19.40
C ARG A 64 5.26 -9.22 18.37
N MET A 65 4.41 -8.25 18.68
CA MET A 65 3.40 -7.77 17.75
C MET A 65 4.04 -7.17 16.50
N ASP A 66 5.06 -6.31 16.65
CA ASP A 66 5.73 -5.67 15.52
C ASP A 66 6.37 -6.67 14.55
N LEU A 67 7.03 -7.71 15.07
CA LEU A 67 7.67 -8.76 14.26
C LEU A 67 6.65 -9.67 13.58
N LEU A 68 5.56 -10.03 14.26
CA LEU A 68 4.47 -10.80 13.66
C LEU A 68 3.79 -10.03 12.54
N ASP A 69 3.51 -8.76 12.79
CA ASP A 69 2.94 -7.83 11.85
C ASP A 69 3.78 -7.68 10.59
N ALA A 70 5.10 -7.59 10.74
CA ALA A 70 6.03 -7.52 9.61
C ALA A 70 6.15 -8.87 8.88
N TYR A 71 6.18 -9.99 9.62
CA TYR A 71 6.25 -11.33 9.05
C TYR A 71 5.00 -11.67 8.23
N ALA A 72 3.81 -11.39 8.77
CA ALA A 72 2.53 -11.59 8.07
C ALA A 72 2.45 -10.75 6.79
N TYR A 73 2.88 -9.49 6.86
CA TYR A 73 2.97 -8.62 5.70
C TYR A 73 3.92 -9.17 4.62
N MET A 74 5.14 -9.57 5.00
CA MET A 74 6.10 -10.15 4.06
C MET A 74 5.61 -11.47 3.46
N ARG A 75 4.90 -12.30 4.22
CA ARG A 75 4.27 -13.53 3.70
C ARG A 75 3.18 -13.26 2.67
N SER A 76 2.48 -12.13 2.78
CA SER A 76 1.46 -11.73 1.80
C SER A 76 2.08 -11.25 0.48
N THR A 77 3.26 -10.63 0.54
CA THR A 77 3.95 -10.05 -0.62
C THR A 77 5.01 -10.97 -1.25
N ASP A 78 5.61 -11.87 -0.46
CA ASP A 78 6.58 -12.89 -0.87
C ASP A 78 6.32 -14.22 -0.15
N ARG A 79 5.29 -14.93 -0.62
CA ARG A 79 4.91 -16.24 -0.07
C ARG A 79 5.98 -17.33 -0.26
N ARG A 80 6.89 -17.17 -1.23
CA ARG A 80 7.94 -18.16 -1.50
C ARG A 80 9.11 -18.00 -0.55
N GLY A 81 9.48 -16.76 -0.23
CA GLY A 81 10.51 -16.41 0.75
C GLY A 81 10.06 -16.60 2.21
N PHE A 82 8.76 -16.63 2.47
CA PHE A 82 8.18 -16.76 3.82
C PHE A 82 7.18 -17.93 3.88
N GLN A 83 7.69 -19.16 3.92
CA GLN A 83 6.87 -20.36 3.82
C GLN A 83 6.16 -20.74 5.12
N ALA A 84 6.83 -20.56 6.26
CA ALA A 84 6.25 -20.94 7.54
C ALA A 84 4.95 -20.17 7.83
N LYS A 85 4.03 -20.81 8.54
CA LYS A 85 2.78 -20.17 8.97
C LYS A 85 3.10 -19.16 10.06
N GLU A 86 2.33 -18.07 10.12
CA GLU A 86 2.44 -17.04 11.16
C GLU A 86 2.36 -17.64 12.58
N ALA A 87 1.54 -18.67 12.78
CA ALA A 87 1.43 -19.39 14.05
C ALA A 87 2.76 -19.98 14.55
N VAL A 88 3.66 -20.38 13.64
CA VAL A 88 5.01 -20.89 13.98
C VAL A 88 5.85 -19.75 14.54
N MET A 89 5.94 -18.63 13.82
CA MET A 89 6.65 -17.42 14.27
C MET A 89 6.12 -16.95 15.64
N ASN A 90 4.80 -16.96 15.82
CA ASN A 90 4.15 -16.59 17.06
C ASN A 90 4.50 -17.55 18.22
N GLY A 91 4.54 -18.86 17.95
CA GLY A 91 4.99 -19.87 18.91
C GLY A 91 6.45 -19.66 19.33
N LEU A 92 7.33 -19.35 18.38
CA LEU A 92 8.75 -19.09 18.64
C LEU A 92 8.97 -17.81 19.46
N LEU A 93 8.32 -16.71 19.08
CA LEU A 93 8.39 -15.45 19.85
C LEU A 93 7.86 -15.60 21.30
N ASN A 94 7.00 -16.57 21.56
CA ASN A 94 6.56 -16.91 22.93
C ASN A 94 7.56 -17.80 23.67
N ARG A 95 8.17 -18.75 22.98
CA ARG A 95 9.09 -19.74 23.57
C ARG A 95 10.45 -19.12 23.92
N TYR A 96 10.88 -18.11 23.16
CA TYR A 96 12.16 -17.44 23.35
C TYR A 96 11.94 -15.97 23.73
N PRO A 97 11.86 -15.64 25.04
CA PRO A 97 11.94 -14.27 25.51
C PRO A 97 13.33 -13.68 25.22
N LEU A 98 13.38 -12.61 24.41
CA LEU A 98 14.62 -11.98 23.96
C LEU A 98 14.79 -10.59 24.59
N SER A 99 16.04 -10.12 24.68
CA SER A 99 16.33 -8.70 24.90
C SER A 99 15.97 -7.86 23.66
N ASP A 100 15.98 -6.53 23.79
CA ASP A 100 15.78 -5.62 22.65
C ASP A 100 16.78 -5.90 21.51
N GLU A 101 18.06 -6.13 21.85
CA GLU A 101 19.09 -6.51 20.89
C GLU A 101 18.77 -7.84 20.19
N GLY A 102 18.19 -8.80 20.93
CA GLY A 102 17.75 -10.07 20.37
C GLY A 102 16.60 -9.91 19.37
N TYR A 103 15.61 -9.08 19.68
CA TYR A 103 14.52 -8.78 18.73
C TYR A 103 15.01 -8.04 17.48
N ILE A 104 15.95 -7.11 17.64
CA ILE A 104 16.64 -6.44 16.52
C ILE A 104 17.40 -7.46 15.67
N ALA A 105 18.10 -8.41 16.29
CA ALA A 105 18.81 -9.47 15.58
C ALA A 105 17.83 -10.36 14.78
N VAL A 106 16.71 -10.78 15.36
CA VAL A 106 15.66 -11.52 14.64
C VAL A 106 15.16 -10.73 13.44
N ALA A 107 14.82 -9.44 13.63
CA ALA A 107 14.38 -8.57 12.55
C ALA A 107 15.44 -8.50 11.43
N ALA A 108 16.70 -8.30 11.81
CA ALA A 108 17.80 -8.18 10.88
C ALA A 108 18.02 -9.45 10.06
N HIS A 109 18.05 -10.60 10.71
CA HIS A 109 18.18 -11.89 10.03
C HIS A 109 17.04 -12.11 9.04
N ILE A 110 15.79 -11.92 9.47
CA ILE A 110 14.61 -12.26 8.66
C ILE A 110 14.40 -11.29 7.50
N PHE A 111 14.51 -9.98 7.74
CA PHE A 111 13.97 -8.97 6.83
C PHE A 111 15.02 -8.30 5.94
N TRP A 112 16.28 -8.24 6.36
CA TRP A 112 17.36 -7.62 5.57
C TRP A 112 18.70 -8.36 5.67
N ASN A 113 18.63 -9.69 5.87
CA ASN A 113 19.75 -10.62 5.81
C ASN A 113 20.97 -10.20 6.66
N ASN A 114 20.71 -9.64 7.83
CA ASN A 114 21.70 -9.18 8.79
C ASN A 114 22.74 -8.19 8.24
N TRP A 115 22.34 -7.33 7.29
CA TRP A 115 23.21 -6.26 6.81
C TRP A 115 23.41 -5.21 7.90
N GLY A 116 24.62 -5.14 8.46
CA GLY A 116 24.95 -4.25 9.57
C GLY A 116 24.64 -2.77 9.26
N SER A 117 24.85 -2.31 8.03
CA SER A 117 24.53 -0.94 7.64
C SER A 117 23.03 -0.62 7.70
N LEU A 118 22.17 -1.58 7.31
CA LEU A 118 20.71 -1.45 7.41
C LEU A 118 20.23 -1.61 8.85
N THR A 119 20.86 -2.47 9.63
CA THR A 119 20.57 -2.61 11.08
C THR A 119 20.90 -1.30 11.83
N SER A 120 22.06 -0.69 11.57
CA SER A 120 22.43 0.60 12.17
C SER A 120 21.46 1.72 11.77
N MET A 121 21.03 1.75 10.50
CA MET A 121 20.00 2.69 10.06
C MET A 121 18.65 2.42 10.75
N PHE A 122 18.25 1.16 10.87
CA PHE A 122 17.03 0.76 11.55
C PHE A 122 17.01 1.28 12.99
N MET A 123 18.09 1.04 13.74
CA MET A 123 18.23 1.51 15.12
C MET A 123 18.16 3.03 15.22
N ARG A 124 18.93 3.76 14.40
CA ARG A 124 18.94 5.23 14.38
C ARG A 124 17.54 5.82 14.14
N ILE A 125 16.77 5.24 13.22
CA ILE A 125 15.42 5.73 12.92
C ILE A 125 14.46 5.31 14.03
N ASN A 126 14.60 4.11 14.59
CA ASN A 126 13.79 3.67 15.72
C ASN A 126 13.98 4.57 16.95
N GLU A 127 15.22 4.94 17.28
CA GLU A 127 15.52 5.92 18.35
C GLU A 127 14.83 7.27 18.09
N PHE A 128 14.79 7.72 16.84
CA PHE A 128 14.06 8.94 16.48
C PHE A 128 12.54 8.78 16.65
N LEU A 129 11.98 7.64 16.24
CA LEU A 129 10.55 7.35 16.40
C LEU A 129 10.15 7.29 17.88
N GLU A 130 10.99 6.70 18.73
CA GLU A 130 10.82 6.68 20.18
C GLU A 130 10.96 8.08 20.78
N LYS A 131 11.90 8.89 20.29
CA LYS A 131 12.07 10.30 20.72
C LYS A 131 10.81 11.13 20.49
N ILE A 132 10.06 10.89 19.41
CA ILE A 132 8.86 11.66 19.05
C ILE A 132 7.55 10.97 19.43
N ALA A 133 7.61 9.83 20.12
CA ALA A 133 6.43 9.12 20.58
C ALA A 133 5.70 9.94 21.65
N SER A 134 4.37 9.86 21.65
CA SER A 134 3.50 10.56 22.57
C SER A 134 2.35 9.65 22.99
N ASP A 135 1.88 9.80 24.22
CA ASP A 135 0.67 9.12 24.70
C ASP A 135 -0.61 9.82 24.23
N ASP A 136 -0.51 11.10 23.83
CA ASP A 136 -1.66 11.94 23.46
C ASP A 136 -2.01 11.84 21.97
N HIS A 137 -1.07 11.43 21.12
CA HIS A 137 -1.24 11.38 19.67
C HIS A 137 -0.28 10.37 19.03
N ASP A 138 -0.62 9.93 17.81
CA ASP A 138 0.28 9.12 16.99
C ASP A 138 1.64 9.83 16.77
N PRO A 139 2.74 9.08 16.59
CA PRO A 139 4.07 9.65 16.36
C PRO A 139 4.07 10.66 15.21
N ALA A 140 4.37 11.92 15.52
CA ALA A 140 4.31 13.01 14.56
C ALA A 140 5.12 14.22 15.04
N ILE A 141 5.54 15.02 14.07
CA ILE A 141 6.17 16.32 14.33
C ILE A 141 5.42 17.42 13.58
N LEU A 142 5.45 18.64 14.09
CA LEU A 142 5.00 19.82 13.36
C LEU A 142 6.21 20.46 12.67
N THR A 143 6.03 21.03 11.48
CA THR A 143 7.12 21.70 10.77
C THR A 143 6.72 23.08 10.28
N HIS A 144 7.67 23.99 10.32
CA HIS A 144 7.57 25.28 9.64
C HIS A 144 7.56 25.06 8.10
N TRP A 145 6.89 25.96 7.35
CA TRP A 145 6.81 25.89 5.88
C TRP A 145 8.17 25.83 5.18
N ALA A 146 9.19 26.48 5.75
CA ALA A 146 10.55 26.45 5.22
C ALA A 146 11.14 25.02 5.18
N GLY A 147 10.71 24.13 6.09
CA GLY A 147 11.20 22.76 6.19
C GLY A 147 10.57 21.81 5.16
N VAL A 148 9.36 22.11 4.68
CA VAL A 148 8.59 21.26 3.74
C VAL A 148 9.41 20.87 2.52
N ARG A 149 10.13 21.85 1.94
CA ARG A 149 10.93 21.62 0.73
C ARG A 149 12.05 20.60 0.97
N PHE A 150 12.72 20.65 2.12
CA PHE A 150 13.77 19.69 2.47
C PHE A 150 13.21 18.29 2.67
N LEU A 151 12.07 18.18 3.35
CA LEU A 151 11.43 16.90 3.62
C LEU A 151 10.94 16.20 2.35
N LEU A 152 10.55 16.98 1.32
CA LEU A 152 10.17 16.47 0.00
C LEU A 152 11.35 16.33 -0.98
N ASP A 153 12.54 16.86 -0.67
CA ASP A 153 13.69 16.81 -1.58
C ASP A 153 14.41 15.47 -1.54
N SER A 154 14.20 14.67 -2.58
CA SER A 154 14.89 13.39 -2.74
C SER A 154 16.41 13.52 -2.94
N GLN A 155 16.91 14.69 -3.34
CA GLN A 155 18.35 14.96 -3.50
C GLN A 155 19.02 15.34 -2.16
N ARG A 156 18.23 15.48 -1.08
CA ARG A 156 18.73 15.78 0.28
C ARG A 156 19.64 17.01 0.33
N LYS A 157 19.39 18.02 -0.51
CA LYS A 157 20.20 19.24 -0.50
C LYS A 157 20.06 19.90 0.86
N LYS A 158 21.19 20.28 1.47
CA LYS A 158 21.20 20.96 2.78
C LYS A 158 20.99 22.48 2.66
N VAL A 159 21.00 23.02 1.45
CA VAL A 159 20.73 24.43 1.18
C VAL A 159 19.80 24.55 -0.02
N HIS A 160 18.77 25.38 0.12
CA HIS A 160 17.87 25.74 -0.96
C HIS A 160 17.90 27.25 -1.18
N GLU A 161 18.17 27.66 -2.42
CA GLU A 161 18.09 29.05 -2.86
C GLU A 161 17.05 29.17 -3.98
N SER A 162 16.20 30.18 -3.92
CA SER A 162 15.21 30.48 -4.94
C SER A 162 15.04 31.97 -5.10
N ARG A 163 15.50 32.50 -6.24
CA ARG A 163 15.31 33.92 -6.62
C ARG A 163 13.84 34.30 -6.82
N GLN A 164 12.96 33.32 -7.01
CA GLN A 164 11.52 33.51 -7.22
C GLN A 164 10.73 33.45 -5.91
N SER A 165 11.30 32.88 -4.85
CA SER A 165 10.64 32.78 -3.55
C SER A 165 10.61 34.14 -2.88
N ARG A 166 9.40 34.67 -2.64
CA ARG A 166 9.20 35.94 -1.94
C ARG A 166 9.37 35.81 -0.41
N VAL A 167 9.19 34.60 0.11
CA VAL A 167 9.14 34.33 1.57
C VAL A 167 10.39 33.65 2.08
N PHE A 168 11.03 32.80 1.27
CA PHE A 168 12.22 32.03 1.64
C PHE A 168 13.25 32.06 0.51
N PRO A 169 13.99 33.19 0.31
CA PRO A 169 14.95 33.31 -0.78
C PRO A 169 16.13 32.34 -0.66
N ARG A 170 16.55 32.09 0.59
CA ARG A 170 17.57 31.10 0.96
C ARG A 170 17.17 30.46 2.28
N VAL A 171 17.27 29.13 2.34
CA VAL A 171 17.06 28.35 3.55
C VAL A 171 18.19 27.35 3.69
N ASP A 172 18.77 27.26 4.87
CA ASP A 172 19.80 26.28 5.22
C ASP A 172 19.22 25.26 6.21
N TRP A 173 19.52 23.98 6.02
CA TRP A 173 19.07 22.93 6.92
C TRP A 173 19.64 23.11 8.34
N SER A 174 20.83 23.70 8.46
CA SER A 174 21.44 24.00 9.75
C SER A 174 20.67 25.06 10.57
N ASP A 175 19.73 25.78 9.97
CA ASP A 175 18.84 26.71 10.70
C ASP A 175 17.63 26.01 11.34
N PHE A 176 17.46 24.69 11.16
CA PHE A 176 16.37 23.94 11.77
C PHE A 176 16.77 23.24 13.06
N LYS A 177 15.88 23.28 14.05
CA LYS A 177 16.03 22.55 15.31
C LYS A 177 14.73 21.86 15.68
N LEU A 178 14.84 20.62 16.12
CA LEU A 178 13.70 19.91 16.71
C LEU A 178 13.58 20.31 18.18
N ILE A 179 12.57 21.10 18.50
CA ILE A 179 12.27 21.54 19.86
C ILE A 179 10.98 20.86 20.35
N HIS A 180 10.81 20.74 21.66
CA HIS A 180 9.55 20.27 22.24
C HIS A 180 8.72 21.47 22.70
N GLN A 181 7.49 21.61 22.19
CA GLN A 181 6.60 22.72 22.47
C GLN A 181 5.15 22.24 22.54
N ASN A 182 4.45 22.54 23.63
CA ASN A 182 3.03 22.23 23.82
C ASN A 182 2.66 20.75 23.59
N GLY A 183 3.52 19.82 24.01
CA GLY A 183 3.33 18.38 23.81
C GLY A 183 3.70 17.86 22.41
N TRP A 184 4.21 18.73 21.53
CA TRP A 184 4.64 18.35 20.18
C TRP A 184 6.14 18.54 19.99
N HIS A 185 6.74 17.66 19.20
CA HIS A 185 8.02 17.94 18.58
C HIS A 185 7.83 18.85 17.37
N VAL A 186 8.55 19.96 17.35
CA VAL A 186 8.42 21.00 16.33
C VAL A 186 9.75 21.21 15.65
N LEU A 187 9.79 21.00 14.33
CA LEU A 187 10.91 21.37 13.48
C LEU A 187 10.84 22.88 13.25
N SER A 188 11.44 23.62 14.18
CA SER A 188 11.45 25.07 14.20
C SER A 188 12.52 25.62 13.27
N TYR A 189 12.19 26.69 12.55
CA TYR A 189 13.09 27.37 11.62
C TYR A 189 13.60 28.67 12.24
N GLU A 190 14.91 28.77 12.44
CA GLU A 190 15.58 29.91 13.07
C GLU A 190 16.59 30.51 12.08
N PRO A 191 16.14 31.37 11.14
CA PRO A 191 16.94 31.82 10.00
C PRO A 191 18.25 32.48 10.42
N GLY A 192 19.37 32.01 9.85
CA GLY A 192 20.71 32.57 10.08
C GLY A 192 21.32 32.26 11.46
N ARG A 193 20.63 31.49 12.31
CA ARG A 193 21.15 31.10 13.63
C ARG A 193 22.10 29.92 13.52
N GLY A 194 21.89 29.03 12.55
CA GLY A 194 22.63 27.78 12.43
C GLY A 194 22.54 26.88 13.66
N GLY A 195 23.48 25.93 13.72
CA GLY A 195 23.65 25.02 14.87
C GLY A 195 22.58 23.94 15.02
N GLY A 196 21.73 23.75 14.01
CA GLY A 196 20.85 22.60 13.87
C GLY A 196 21.63 21.32 13.63
N GLY A 197 21.40 20.31 14.48
CA GLY A 197 22.10 19.02 14.43
C GLY A 197 21.24 17.86 13.91
N GLU A 198 19.99 18.11 13.53
CA GLU A 198 19.07 17.04 13.12
C GLU A 198 19.49 16.45 11.77
N GLN A 199 19.54 15.11 11.68
CA GLN A 199 19.84 14.43 10.43
C GLN A 199 18.58 14.41 9.55
N LEU A 200 18.60 15.17 8.45
CA LEU A 200 17.49 15.24 7.47
C LEU A 200 17.02 13.85 7.04
N GLU A 201 17.97 12.94 6.84
CA GLU A 201 17.74 11.59 6.35
C GLU A 201 16.99 10.74 7.36
N THR A 202 17.27 10.91 8.65
CA THR A 202 16.53 10.26 9.74
C THR A 202 15.08 10.74 9.75
N ILE A 203 14.86 12.05 9.66
CA ILE A 203 13.51 12.61 9.60
C ILE A 203 12.81 12.07 8.34
N GLN A 204 13.39 12.26 7.15
CA GLN A 204 12.81 11.78 5.88
C GLN A 204 12.49 10.29 5.89
N ALA A 205 13.35 9.44 6.46
CA ALA A 205 13.12 8.00 6.54
C ALA A 205 12.01 7.65 7.54
N SER A 206 11.87 8.40 8.63
CA SER A 206 10.80 8.22 9.63
C SER A 206 9.41 8.63 9.14
N MET A 207 9.30 9.50 8.11
CA MET A 207 8.00 10.05 7.67
C MET A 207 7.04 8.99 7.11
N LEU A 208 5.83 8.91 7.62
CA LEU A 208 4.74 8.19 6.97
C LEU A 208 4.14 9.06 5.85
N GLU A 209 3.66 10.24 6.20
CA GLU A 209 3.01 11.19 5.30
C GLU A 209 3.13 12.62 5.82
N MET A 210 2.91 13.59 4.94
CA MET A 210 2.91 15.00 5.28
C MET A 210 1.53 15.59 5.01
N VAL A 211 0.88 16.08 6.06
CA VAL A 211 -0.43 16.72 6.00
C VAL A 211 -0.22 18.22 5.78
N LEU A 212 -0.52 18.65 4.56
CA LEU A 212 -0.36 20.02 4.09
C LEU A 212 -1.73 20.70 4.02
N PRO A 213 -1.94 21.85 4.69
CA PRO A 213 -3.17 22.60 4.52
C PRO A 213 -3.20 23.24 3.14
N ILE A 214 -4.28 22.97 2.40
CA ILE A 214 -4.51 23.57 1.09
C ILE A 214 -5.01 25.00 1.28
N LEU A 215 -4.49 25.94 0.50
CA LEU A 215 -4.93 27.34 0.51
C LEU A 215 -6.10 27.52 -0.47
N PRO A 216 -7.37 27.57 -0.02
CA PRO A 216 -8.52 27.42 -0.93
C PRO A 216 -8.62 28.57 -1.94
N HIS A 217 -8.18 29.77 -1.57
CA HIS A 217 -8.19 30.94 -2.45
C HIS A 217 -7.30 30.78 -3.69
N ARG A 218 -6.35 29.82 -3.70
CA ARG A 218 -5.50 29.50 -4.85
C ARG A 218 -6.08 28.45 -5.79
N LEU A 219 -7.19 27.81 -5.41
CA LEU A 219 -7.86 26.81 -6.22
C LEU A 219 -8.98 27.43 -7.05
N SER A 220 -9.28 26.80 -8.19
CA SER A 220 -10.52 27.05 -8.93
C SER A 220 -11.72 26.61 -8.10
N GLU A 221 -12.89 27.16 -8.43
CA GLU A 221 -14.14 26.83 -7.74
C GLU A 221 -14.45 25.32 -7.78
N ASP A 222 -14.12 24.66 -8.89
CA ASP A 222 -14.33 23.22 -9.01
C ASP A 222 -13.46 22.42 -8.04
N TRP A 223 -12.18 22.79 -7.92
CA TRP A 223 -11.27 22.14 -7.00
C TRP A 223 -11.59 22.42 -5.54
N ARG A 224 -12.07 23.62 -5.20
CA ARG A 224 -12.56 23.92 -3.83
C ARG A 224 -13.64 22.94 -3.40
N LYS A 225 -14.66 22.74 -4.22
CA LYS A 225 -15.74 21.78 -3.95
C LYS A 225 -15.25 20.34 -3.81
N SER A 226 -14.25 19.96 -4.60
CA SER A 226 -13.66 18.62 -4.52
C SER A 226 -12.89 18.41 -3.22
N ILE A 227 -12.02 19.34 -2.82
CA ILE A 227 -11.22 19.20 -1.59
C ILE A 227 -12.06 19.34 -0.31
N GLU A 228 -13.24 19.95 -0.37
CA GLU A 228 -14.19 19.98 0.76
C GLU A 228 -14.78 18.60 1.09
N SER A 229 -14.77 17.68 0.12
CA SER A 229 -15.41 16.36 0.23
C SER A 229 -14.45 15.18 0.02
N ILE A 230 -13.23 15.44 -0.43
CA ILE A 230 -12.26 14.43 -0.85
C ILE A 230 -10.86 14.80 -0.34
N ASP A 231 -10.23 13.90 0.39
CA ASP A 231 -8.80 13.97 0.71
C ASP A 231 -7.97 13.48 -0.49
N ILE A 232 -6.86 14.18 -0.78
CA ILE A 232 -5.95 13.81 -1.86
C ILE A 232 -4.65 13.26 -1.26
N LEU A 233 -4.38 11.99 -1.55
CA LEU A 233 -3.12 11.35 -1.22
C LEU A 233 -2.22 11.32 -2.47
N ASP A 234 -1.06 11.93 -2.38
CA ASP A 234 -0.01 11.81 -3.39
C ASP A 234 1.08 10.84 -2.91
N ILE A 235 1.41 9.84 -3.73
CA ILE A 235 2.48 8.88 -3.48
C ILE A 235 3.59 9.13 -4.51
N PRO A 236 4.54 10.05 -4.23
CA PRO A 236 5.58 10.39 -5.18
C PRO A 236 6.58 9.23 -5.34
N GLY A 237 7.18 9.13 -6.53
CA GLY A 237 8.40 8.32 -6.71
C GLY A 237 8.21 6.89 -7.20
N MET A 238 7.05 6.55 -7.76
CA MET A 238 6.88 5.39 -8.63
C MET A 238 7.79 5.53 -9.86
N ARG A 239 9.00 4.95 -9.80
CA ARG A 239 9.97 4.87 -10.90
C ARG A 239 10.40 3.43 -11.10
N ALA A 240 10.95 3.08 -12.25
CA ALA A 240 11.52 1.75 -12.44
C ALA A 240 12.66 1.54 -11.45
N GLY A 241 12.87 0.29 -11.02
CA GLY A 241 14.15 -0.11 -10.41
C GLY A 241 15.31 0.25 -11.32
N ARG A 242 16.55 0.23 -10.81
CA ARG A 242 17.76 0.68 -11.52
C ARG A 242 17.75 0.22 -12.99
N GLN A 243 17.61 1.17 -13.93
CA GLN A 243 17.82 0.97 -15.36
C GLN A 243 19.09 1.71 -15.78
N GLY A 244 19.93 1.07 -16.61
CA GLY A 244 21.22 1.62 -17.07
C GLY A 244 22.43 0.86 -16.53
N ALA A 245 23.57 1.55 -16.37
CA ALA A 245 24.87 0.96 -16.02
C ALA A 245 24.92 0.28 -14.63
N GLU A 246 23.98 0.59 -13.74
CA GLU A 246 23.80 -0.06 -12.45
C GLU A 246 22.83 -1.25 -12.57
N GLN A 247 23.21 -2.26 -13.35
CA GLN A 247 22.37 -3.44 -13.52
C GLN A 247 22.39 -4.33 -12.28
N GLY A 248 21.20 -4.72 -11.83
CA GLY A 248 21.02 -5.77 -10.83
C GLY A 248 20.63 -5.29 -9.44
N LYS A 249 20.22 -6.25 -8.63
CA LYS A 249 19.90 -6.05 -7.22
C LYS A 249 21.16 -5.72 -6.42
N ARG A 250 21.03 -4.89 -5.38
CA ARG A 250 22.12 -4.48 -4.48
C ARG A 250 22.67 -5.66 -3.69
N THR A 251 23.98 -5.70 -3.48
CA THR A 251 24.66 -6.68 -2.61
C THR A 251 25.18 -6.08 -1.31
N ARG A 252 25.14 -4.75 -1.18
CA ARG A 252 25.45 -3.98 0.04
C ARG A 252 24.69 -2.64 0.06
N ALA A 253 24.71 -1.94 1.20
CA ALA A 253 24.10 -0.62 1.38
C ALA A 253 24.92 0.21 2.38
N ASP A 254 26.15 0.54 2.02
CA ASP A 254 27.13 1.12 2.96
C ASP A 254 27.02 2.64 3.05
N THR A 255 26.52 3.29 1.99
CA THR A 255 26.34 4.74 1.96
C THR A 255 24.89 5.14 2.28
N VAL A 256 24.73 6.38 2.76
CA VAL A 256 23.39 6.94 3.06
C VAL A 256 22.51 6.99 1.81
N ASP A 257 23.07 7.26 0.63
CA ASP A 257 22.29 7.31 -0.60
C ASP A 257 21.72 5.94 -0.97
N GLU A 258 22.52 4.88 -0.86
CA GLU A 258 22.06 3.51 -1.10
C GLU A 258 20.97 3.08 -0.12
N GLN A 259 21.17 3.41 1.16
CA GLN A 259 20.20 3.16 2.22
C GLN A 259 18.87 3.89 1.96
N MET A 260 18.93 5.18 1.63
CA MET A 260 17.74 5.99 1.40
C MET A 260 17.00 5.60 0.12
N GLU A 261 17.69 5.06 -0.89
CA GLU A 261 17.03 4.46 -2.06
C GLU A 261 16.22 3.22 -1.68
N ILE A 262 16.78 2.32 -0.86
CA ILE A 262 16.06 1.15 -0.33
C ILE A 262 14.82 1.61 0.43
N VAL A 263 14.95 2.61 1.32
CA VAL A 263 13.83 3.17 2.08
C VAL A 263 12.76 3.76 1.16
N LYS A 264 13.16 4.57 0.18
CA LYS A 264 12.23 5.20 -0.77
C LYS A 264 11.39 4.14 -1.50
N ARG A 265 12.02 3.07 -1.95
CA ARG A 265 11.38 1.98 -2.70
C ARG A 265 10.44 1.17 -1.81
N GLY A 266 10.91 0.86 -0.60
CA GLY A 266 10.11 0.23 0.44
C GLY A 266 8.87 1.04 0.78
N LYS A 267 9.00 2.35 1.00
CA LYS A 267 7.89 3.26 1.29
C LYS A 267 6.87 3.30 0.17
N VAL A 268 7.30 3.53 -1.06
CA VAL A 268 6.38 3.64 -2.20
C VAL A 268 5.53 2.38 -2.35
N ALA A 269 6.14 1.19 -2.26
CA ALA A 269 5.42 -0.07 -2.32
C ALA A 269 4.50 -0.27 -1.09
N TYR A 270 5.06 -0.10 0.11
CA TYR A 270 4.34 -0.31 1.37
C TYR A 270 3.13 0.61 1.52
N LEU A 271 3.28 1.92 1.27
CA LEU A 271 2.21 2.89 1.45
C LEU A 271 1.05 2.60 0.50
N PHE A 272 1.33 2.40 -0.80
CA PHE A 272 0.27 2.08 -1.75
C PHE A 272 -0.48 0.80 -1.34
N GLU A 273 0.27 -0.26 -0.99
CA GLU A 273 -0.29 -1.53 -0.54
C GLU A 273 -1.15 -1.33 0.73
N ARG A 274 -0.66 -0.58 1.71
CA ARG A 274 -1.38 -0.26 2.96
C ARG A 274 -2.68 0.49 2.70
N TYR A 275 -2.64 1.64 2.01
CA TYR A 275 -3.86 2.43 1.76
C TYR A 275 -4.88 1.67 0.90
N THR A 276 -4.41 0.71 0.09
CA THR A 276 -5.27 -0.22 -0.64
C THR A 276 -5.92 -1.25 0.29
N ASP A 277 -5.13 -1.91 1.14
CA ASP A 277 -5.59 -2.96 2.05
C ASP A 277 -6.51 -2.40 3.15
N GLU A 278 -6.29 -1.16 3.59
CA GLU A 278 -7.16 -0.40 4.49
C GLU A 278 -8.39 0.20 3.77
N LEU A 279 -8.55 -0.06 2.46
CA LEU A 279 -9.64 0.43 1.60
C LEU A 279 -9.79 1.96 1.57
N LEU A 280 -8.71 2.70 1.82
CA LEU A 280 -8.71 4.17 1.85
C LEU A 280 -8.71 4.79 0.45
N ILE A 281 -8.21 4.08 -0.56
CA ILE A 281 -8.16 4.57 -1.95
C ILE A 281 -9.48 4.27 -2.68
N GLN A 282 -10.34 5.27 -2.81
CA GLN A 282 -11.59 5.15 -3.57
C GLN A 282 -11.37 5.35 -5.08
N THR A 283 -10.66 6.41 -5.44
CA THR A 283 -10.45 6.84 -6.81
C THR A 283 -8.95 6.93 -7.05
N LEU A 284 -8.49 6.42 -8.19
CA LEU A 284 -7.08 6.37 -8.53
C LEU A 284 -6.80 7.24 -9.74
N LEU A 285 -5.85 8.17 -9.63
CA LEU A 285 -5.30 8.91 -10.77
C LEU A 285 -3.86 8.45 -11.03
N LEU A 286 -3.67 7.81 -12.18
CA LEU A 286 -2.35 7.44 -12.67
C LEU A 286 -1.84 8.51 -13.62
N LEU A 287 -0.69 9.11 -13.31
CA LEU A 287 -0.01 10.06 -14.19
C LEU A 287 1.10 9.37 -14.99
N ALA A 288 0.95 9.34 -16.31
CA ALA A 288 1.92 8.79 -17.25
C ALA A 288 2.54 9.91 -18.08
N ARG A 289 3.81 10.24 -17.77
CA ARG A 289 4.59 11.21 -18.55
C ARG A 289 4.92 10.66 -19.94
N GLY A 290 5.06 11.55 -20.92
CA GLY A 290 5.55 11.21 -22.25
C GLY A 290 6.93 10.54 -22.23
N GLY A 291 7.20 9.69 -23.21
CA GLY A 291 8.39 8.83 -23.27
C GLY A 291 8.09 7.37 -22.93
N ASN A 292 9.15 6.55 -22.78
CA ASN A 292 9.01 5.12 -22.50
C ASN A 292 8.46 4.90 -21.08
N LEU A 293 7.47 4.00 -20.95
CA LEU A 293 6.97 3.56 -19.66
C LEU A 293 8.01 2.68 -18.96
N GLU A 294 8.73 3.25 -18.00
CA GLU A 294 9.80 2.53 -17.31
C GLU A 294 9.26 1.46 -16.33
N VAL A 295 8.02 1.61 -15.82
CA VAL A 295 7.51 0.90 -14.61
C VAL A 295 6.28 0.01 -14.84
N THR A 296 6.18 -0.64 -16.00
CA THR A 296 4.95 -1.33 -16.43
C THR A 296 4.47 -2.42 -15.45
N ALA A 297 5.37 -3.29 -14.97
CA ALA A 297 5.02 -4.40 -14.08
C ALA A 297 4.50 -3.94 -12.71
N GLN A 298 5.19 -2.99 -12.07
CA GLN A 298 4.81 -2.48 -10.75
C GLN A 298 3.50 -1.69 -10.83
N MET A 299 3.34 -0.87 -11.87
CA MET A 299 2.11 -0.13 -12.14
C MET A 299 0.91 -1.07 -12.31
N LYS A 300 1.05 -2.11 -13.13
CA LYS A 300 0.02 -3.13 -13.33
C LYS A 300 -0.34 -3.84 -12.02
N PHE A 301 0.66 -4.19 -11.21
CA PHE A 301 0.44 -4.84 -9.91
C PHE A 301 -0.39 -3.98 -8.95
N HIS A 302 -0.02 -2.70 -8.79
CA HIS A 302 -0.72 -1.80 -7.88
C HIS A 302 -2.16 -1.51 -8.33
N ILE A 303 -2.37 -1.28 -9.63
CA ILE A 303 -3.73 -1.11 -10.18
C ILE A 303 -4.56 -2.37 -10.00
N ASP A 304 -3.98 -3.55 -10.22
CA ASP A 304 -4.68 -4.82 -10.04
C ASP A 304 -5.04 -5.06 -8.57
N LYS A 305 -4.11 -4.78 -7.63
CA LYS A 305 -4.36 -4.87 -6.19
C LYS A 305 -5.47 -3.92 -5.75
N TRP A 306 -5.41 -2.65 -6.18
CA TRP A 306 -6.46 -1.66 -5.91
C TRP A 306 -7.82 -2.08 -6.48
N GLY A 307 -7.84 -2.52 -7.74
CA GLY A 307 -9.06 -2.93 -8.40
C GLY A 307 -9.71 -4.15 -7.74
N LYS A 308 -8.92 -5.15 -7.34
CA LYS A 308 -9.40 -6.30 -6.56
C LYS A 308 -9.94 -5.90 -5.19
N ALA A 309 -9.26 -5.01 -4.48
CA ALA A 309 -9.72 -4.52 -3.19
C ALA A 309 -11.02 -3.71 -3.31
N ARG A 310 -11.19 -2.93 -4.39
CA ARG A 310 -12.37 -2.10 -4.61
C ARG A 310 -13.58 -2.88 -5.14
N TYR A 311 -13.39 -3.67 -6.19
CA TYR A 311 -14.49 -4.31 -6.92
C TYR A 311 -14.67 -5.80 -6.56
N GLY A 312 -13.69 -6.41 -5.88
CA GLY A 312 -13.63 -7.84 -5.63
C GLY A 312 -12.91 -8.61 -6.74
N GLU A 313 -12.23 -9.70 -6.36
CA GLU A 313 -11.40 -10.50 -7.27
C GLU A 313 -12.15 -11.11 -8.45
N GLU A 314 -13.43 -11.47 -8.27
CA GLU A 314 -14.24 -12.11 -9.31
C GLU A 314 -14.82 -11.14 -10.34
N VAL A 315 -14.89 -9.86 -9.97
CA VAL A 315 -15.48 -8.78 -10.77
C VAL A 315 -14.41 -8.03 -11.53
N TRP A 316 -13.27 -7.77 -10.88
CA TRP A 316 -12.17 -7.02 -11.45
C TRP A 316 -11.39 -7.81 -12.53
N PRO A 317 -10.92 -7.16 -13.63
CA PRO A 317 -11.39 -5.88 -14.18
C PRO A 317 -12.60 -6.05 -15.12
N THR A 318 -12.89 -7.26 -15.57
CA THR A 318 -13.70 -7.53 -16.79
C THR A 318 -15.22 -7.46 -16.60
N LYS A 319 -15.72 -7.53 -15.37
CA LYS A 319 -17.16 -7.50 -15.06
C LYS A 319 -17.59 -6.21 -14.37
N VAL A 320 -16.71 -5.22 -14.28
CA VAL A 320 -17.06 -3.92 -13.69
C VAL A 320 -18.08 -3.22 -14.60
N LYS A 321 -19.14 -2.67 -14.01
CA LYS A 321 -20.27 -2.05 -14.71
C LYS A 321 -20.41 -0.56 -14.46
N ASP A 322 -19.40 0.05 -13.86
CA ASP A 322 -19.37 1.50 -13.62
C ASP A 322 -19.50 2.23 -14.96
N GLU A 323 -20.44 3.17 -15.05
CA GLU A 323 -20.59 4.02 -16.24
C GLU A 323 -19.40 4.98 -16.38
N LEU A 324 -18.95 5.54 -15.27
CA LEU A 324 -17.71 6.29 -15.14
C LEU A 324 -16.74 5.54 -14.22
N PRO A 325 -15.66 4.94 -14.76
CA PRO A 325 -14.73 4.17 -13.94
C PRO A 325 -13.98 5.05 -12.92
N ALA A 326 -13.75 4.51 -11.71
CA ALA A 326 -12.98 5.22 -10.67
C ALA A 326 -11.45 5.27 -10.91
N LEU A 327 -10.97 4.77 -12.05
CA LEU A 327 -9.59 4.96 -12.51
C LEU A 327 -9.55 6.10 -13.51
N PHE A 328 -8.64 7.04 -13.31
CA PHE A 328 -8.35 8.14 -14.22
C PHE A 328 -6.90 7.99 -14.68
N LEU A 329 -6.67 8.14 -15.98
CA LEU A 329 -5.31 8.07 -16.54
C LEU A 329 -4.94 9.42 -17.15
N GLY A 330 -4.01 10.11 -16.51
CA GLY A 330 -3.49 11.39 -16.98
C GLY A 330 -2.24 11.20 -17.84
N ILE A 331 -2.28 11.60 -19.11
CA ILE A 331 -1.10 11.67 -19.97
C ILE A 331 -0.49 13.08 -19.88
N THR A 332 0.66 13.22 -19.23
CA THR A 332 1.33 14.52 -18.98
C THR A 332 2.43 14.80 -20.00
N GLY A 333 2.75 16.06 -20.27
CA GLY A 333 3.76 16.44 -21.27
C GLY A 333 3.34 16.04 -22.69
N ILE A 334 2.07 16.24 -23.04
CA ILE A 334 1.54 15.94 -24.38
C ILE A 334 2.09 16.89 -25.45
N ASP A 335 2.51 18.09 -25.05
CA ASP A 335 3.18 19.07 -25.90
C ASP A 335 4.69 18.86 -25.99
N GLU A 336 5.34 18.38 -24.92
CA GLU A 336 6.77 18.04 -24.92
C GLU A 336 7.17 17.17 -26.11
N GLU A 337 6.31 16.25 -26.50
CA GLU A 337 6.58 15.26 -27.54
C GLU A 337 6.74 15.86 -28.94
N PHE A 338 6.07 16.98 -29.24
CA PHE A 338 6.14 17.62 -30.55
C PHE A 338 6.71 19.03 -30.53
N ARG A 339 6.67 19.74 -29.39
CA ARG A 339 7.07 21.16 -29.32
C ARG A 339 8.50 21.40 -29.79
N ASN A 340 9.42 20.48 -29.48
CA ASN A 340 10.84 20.58 -29.79
C ASN A 340 11.26 19.86 -31.08
N ARG A 341 10.32 19.22 -31.81
CA ARG A 341 10.61 18.57 -33.08
C ARG A 341 10.45 19.55 -34.24
N GLU A 342 11.25 19.41 -35.29
CA GLU A 342 11.06 20.20 -36.52
C GLU A 342 9.80 19.76 -37.27
N GLU A 343 9.49 18.46 -37.20
CA GLU A 343 8.32 17.86 -37.83
C GLU A 343 7.02 18.16 -37.07
N TYR A 344 5.92 18.26 -37.80
CA TYR A 344 4.58 18.33 -37.23
C TYR A 344 4.18 17.00 -36.59
N ALA A 345 3.39 17.05 -35.52
CA ALA A 345 2.91 15.84 -34.85
C ALA A 345 1.98 15.05 -35.78
N ASP A 346 2.27 13.77 -36.02
CA ASP A 346 1.38 12.87 -36.75
C ASP A 346 0.55 11.99 -35.79
N PRO A 347 -0.55 11.36 -36.24
CA PRO A 347 -1.37 10.51 -35.38
C PRO A 347 -0.58 9.36 -34.72
N GLY A 348 0.44 8.83 -35.40
CA GLY A 348 1.29 7.73 -34.93
C GLY A 348 2.02 8.02 -33.61
N LEU A 349 2.29 9.30 -33.30
CA LEU A 349 2.82 9.72 -32.02
C LEU A 349 1.88 9.29 -30.86
N TYR A 350 0.61 9.66 -30.98
CA TYR A 350 -0.41 9.37 -29.97
C TYR A 350 -0.81 7.89 -29.98
N GLU A 351 -0.81 7.24 -31.16
CA GLU A 351 -1.01 5.79 -31.28
C GLU A 351 0.04 5.02 -30.48
N THR A 352 1.32 5.34 -30.68
CA THR A 352 2.43 4.66 -30.00
C THR A 352 2.32 4.82 -28.49
N ARG A 353 2.06 6.04 -28.02
CA ARG A 353 1.94 6.34 -26.59
C ARG A 353 0.81 5.58 -25.91
N LEU A 354 -0.40 5.62 -26.49
CA LEU A 354 -1.54 4.92 -25.90
C LEU A 354 -1.45 3.40 -26.09
N SER A 355 -0.77 2.91 -27.14
CA SER A 355 -0.50 1.47 -27.30
C SER A 355 0.42 0.97 -26.21
N GLN A 356 1.51 1.68 -25.88
CA GLN A 356 2.38 1.31 -24.76
C GLN A 356 1.61 1.23 -23.43
N LEU A 357 0.68 2.17 -23.19
CA LEU A 357 -0.18 2.14 -22.01
C LEU A 357 -1.17 0.96 -22.03
N ALA A 358 -1.76 0.69 -23.19
CA ALA A 358 -2.65 -0.46 -23.38
C ALA A 358 -1.93 -1.78 -23.14
N ASP A 359 -0.71 -1.94 -23.65
CA ASP A 359 0.12 -3.13 -23.46
C ASP A 359 0.51 -3.30 -21.98
N ALA A 360 0.86 -2.20 -21.30
CA ALA A 360 1.24 -2.24 -19.90
C ALA A 360 0.08 -2.62 -18.96
N LEU A 361 -1.13 -2.14 -19.25
CA LEU A 361 -2.30 -2.32 -18.40
C LEU A 361 -3.20 -3.49 -18.81
N GLY A 362 -3.06 -4.00 -20.03
CA GLY A 362 -3.77 -5.17 -20.55
C GLY A 362 -5.28 -5.05 -20.41
N ASN A 363 -5.88 -6.04 -19.73
CA ASN A 363 -7.34 -6.17 -19.56
C ASN A 363 -8.00 -4.93 -18.91
N VAL A 364 -7.26 -4.14 -18.15
CA VAL A 364 -7.80 -2.88 -17.61
C VAL A 364 -8.14 -1.93 -18.76
N MET A 365 -7.31 -1.81 -19.78
CA MET A 365 -7.60 -0.91 -20.90
C MET A 365 -8.69 -1.47 -21.83
N THR A 366 -8.77 -2.79 -21.99
CA THR A 366 -9.75 -3.41 -22.90
C THR A 366 -11.13 -3.59 -22.31
N ASP A 367 -11.25 -3.83 -21.00
CA ASP A 367 -12.50 -4.32 -20.39
C ASP A 367 -13.03 -3.45 -19.23
N PHE A 368 -12.31 -2.40 -18.81
CA PHE A 368 -12.70 -1.54 -17.68
C PHE A 368 -13.40 -0.23 -18.09
N GLY A 369 -14.22 -0.24 -19.15
CA GLY A 369 -14.98 0.93 -19.63
C GLY A 369 -16.49 0.85 -19.40
N GLY A 370 -16.94 -0.08 -18.56
CA GLY A 370 -18.34 -0.48 -18.45
C GLY A 370 -18.67 -1.66 -19.38
N ARG A 371 -19.96 -2.03 -19.46
CA ARG A 371 -20.40 -3.31 -20.07
C ARG A 371 -20.00 -3.42 -21.55
N GLY A 372 -18.96 -4.23 -21.82
CA GLY A 372 -18.45 -4.51 -23.16
C GLY A 372 -17.74 -3.33 -23.82
N ARG A 373 -17.25 -2.36 -23.04
CA ARG A 373 -16.61 -1.15 -23.53
C ARG A 373 -15.15 -1.06 -23.07
N PRO A 374 -14.24 -0.57 -23.92
CA PRO A 374 -12.88 -0.26 -23.52
C PRO A 374 -12.83 0.92 -22.57
N PHE A 375 -11.79 0.99 -21.75
CA PHE A 375 -11.55 2.08 -20.82
C PHE A 375 -11.42 3.42 -21.54
N SER A 376 -12.28 4.39 -21.25
CA SER A 376 -12.32 5.69 -21.96
C SER A 376 -11.89 6.89 -21.11
N ASN A 377 -11.39 6.64 -19.90
CA ASN A 377 -11.12 7.67 -18.89
C ASN A 377 -9.65 8.15 -18.91
N VAL A 378 -9.10 8.34 -20.11
CA VAL A 378 -7.77 8.94 -20.34
C VAL A 378 -7.92 10.45 -20.56
N PHE A 379 -7.03 11.25 -19.95
CA PHE A 379 -7.03 12.71 -20.01
C PHE A 379 -5.65 13.25 -20.40
N PRO A 380 -5.53 14.09 -21.43
CA PRO A 380 -4.35 14.94 -21.58
C PRO A 380 -4.31 15.95 -20.44
N ILE A 381 -3.20 16.01 -19.70
CA ILE A 381 -3.02 16.93 -18.57
C ILE A 381 -1.81 17.80 -18.84
N ARG A 382 -1.96 19.11 -18.60
CA ARG A 382 -0.87 20.08 -18.73
C ARG A 382 -0.77 20.93 -17.47
N TYR A 383 0.42 21.46 -17.21
CA TYR A 383 0.70 22.44 -16.17
C TYR A 383 1.39 23.67 -16.79
N PRO A 384 0.62 24.51 -17.51
CA PRO A 384 1.16 25.61 -18.32
C PRO A 384 1.86 26.69 -17.48
N GLY A 385 2.94 27.26 -18.01
CA GLY A 385 3.67 28.35 -17.37
C GLY A 385 4.73 27.93 -16.35
N THR A 386 4.92 26.62 -16.14
CA THR A 386 6.03 26.08 -15.33
C THR A 386 6.81 25.01 -16.09
N TRP A 387 6.16 23.91 -16.48
CA TRP A 387 6.76 22.81 -17.26
C TRP A 387 6.28 22.81 -18.72
N ASP A 388 5.00 23.13 -18.93
CA ASP A 388 4.36 23.11 -20.24
C ASP A 388 4.26 24.51 -20.84
N THR A 389 4.17 24.54 -22.17
CA THR A 389 4.23 25.77 -22.96
C THR A 389 2.97 26.62 -22.74
N ASN A 390 3.11 27.84 -22.22
CA ASN A 390 1.99 28.76 -22.04
C ASN A 390 1.54 29.44 -23.35
N ASP A 391 0.42 30.15 -23.35
CA ASP A 391 -0.17 30.84 -24.51
C ASP A 391 0.83 31.74 -25.22
N ARG A 392 1.62 32.49 -24.46
CA ARG A 392 2.66 33.37 -25.01
C ARG A 392 3.69 32.58 -25.81
N GLN A 393 4.23 31.51 -25.21
CA GLN A 393 5.22 30.66 -25.87
C GLN A 393 4.60 29.90 -27.06
N ARG A 394 3.32 29.53 -26.99
CA ARG A 394 2.59 28.92 -28.13
C ARG A 394 2.46 29.90 -29.29
N ALA A 395 2.10 31.14 -29.01
CA ALA A 395 2.02 32.20 -30.00
C ALA A 395 3.38 32.45 -30.68
N GLU A 396 4.47 32.47 -29.89
CA GLU A 396 5.85 32.59 -30.38
C GLU A 396 6.26 31.39 -31.28
N SER A 397 5.78 30.18 -30.98
CA SER A 397 6.04 28.96 -31.77
C SER A 397 5.19 28.80 -33.03
N GLY A 398 4.20 29.68 -33.25
CA GLY A 398 3.24 29.61 -34.35
C GLY A 398 2.05 28.67 -34.08
N ALA A 399 0.84 29.17 -34.31
CA ALA A 399 -0.41 28.44 -34.05
C ALA A 399 -0.60 27.19 -34.94
N GLU A 400 0.04 27.15 -36.11
CA GLU A 400 -0.07 26.04 -37.07
C GLU A 400 0.38 24.71 -36.47
N LYS A 401 1.50 24.70 -35.73
CA LYS A 401 2.05 23.50 -35.11
C LYS A 401 1.08 22.86 -34.10
N TRP A 402 0.44 23.71 -33.30
CA TRP A 402 -0.56 23.28 -32.30
C TRP A 402 -1.86 22.82 -32.94
N ASN A 403 -2.29 23.49 -34.02
CA ASN A 403 -3.46 23.07 -34.79
C ASN A 403 -3.23 21.72 -35.48
N HIS A 404 -2.02 21.47 -35.97
CA HIS A 404 -1.66 20.19 -36.56
C HIS A 404 -1.64 19.08 -35.50
N ALA A 405 -1.03 19.33 -34.33
CA ALA A 405 -1.06 18.41 -33.21
C ALA A 405 -2.49 18.10 -32.73
N HIS A 406 -3.37 19.09 -32.69
CA HIS A 406 -4.79 18.88 -32.38
C HIS A 406 -5.46 17.93 -33.39
N LYS A 407 -5.27 18.17 -34.69
CA LYS A 407 -5.82 17.30 -35.74
C LYS A 407 -5.28 15.88 -35.65
N ALA A 408 -3.98 15.73 -35.42
CA ALA A 408 -3.34 14.43 -35.24
C ALA A 408 -3.87 13.68 -34.01
N PHE A 409 -4.07 14.38 -32.90
CA PHE A 409 -4.66 13.81 -31.68
C PHE A 409 -6.06 13.26 -31.95
N LEU A 410 -6.93 14.03 -32.61
CA LEU A 410 -8.29 13.58 -32.95
C LEU A 410 -8.32 12.44 -33.98
N ALA A 411 -7.34 12.38 -34.86
CA ALA A 411 -7.26 11.36 -35.91
C ALA A 411 -6.70 10.02 -35.42
N ALA A 412 -6.01 9.97 -34.28
CA ALA A 412 -5.46 8.74 -33.72
C ALA A 412 -6.56 7.78 -33.22
N LYS A 413 -6.52 6.52 -33.65
CA LYS A 413 -7.51 5.49 -33.32
C LYS A 413 -7.47 5.13 -31.84
N MET A 414 -6.28 5.04 -31.22
CA MET A 414 -6.19 4.79 -29.79
C MET A 414 -6.76 5.95 -28.96
N VAL A 415 -6.66 7.20 -29.44
CA VAL A 415 -7.31 8.36 -28.80
C VAL A 415 -8.83 8.19 -28.88
N GLN A 416 -9.37 7.93 -30.07
CA GLN A 416 -10.81 7.70 -30.24
C GLN A 416 -11.34 6.53 -29.38
N ARG A 417 -10.50 5.52 -29.13
CA ARG A 417 -10.84 4.35 -28.33
C ARG A 417 -10.82 4.62 -26.82
N TYR A 418 -9.80 5.33 -26.34
CA TYR A 418 -9.51 5.43 -24.90
C TYR A 418 -9.72 6.82 -24.29
N VAL A 419 -9.99 7.84 -25.11
CA VAL A 419 -10.24 9.21 -24.65
C VAL A 419 -11.68 9.57 -24.99
N ALA A 420 -12.56 9.57 -23.98
CA ALA A 420 -13.91 10.11 -24.13
C ALA A 420 -13.85 11.61 -24.47
N ASP A 421 -14.67 12.07 -25.43
CA ASP A 421 -14.75 13.46 -25.90
C ASP A 421 -13.37 14.12 -26.13
N PRO A 422 -12.56 13.60 -27.07
CA PRO A 422 -11.15 13.98 -27.19
C PRO A 422 -10.95 15.46 -27.54
N ASP A 423 -11.82 16.07 -28.35
CA ASP A 423 -11.78 17.50 -28.70
C ASP A 423 -12.01 18.39 -27.46
N ARG A 424 -12.98 18.04 -26.61
CA ARG A 424 -13.25 18.78 -25.37
C ARG A 424 -12.06 18.68 -24.41
N LYS A 425 -11.52 17.48 -24.21
CA LYS A 425 -10.38 17.25 -23.33
C LYS A 425 -9.11 17.94 -23.84
N TRP A 426 -8.87 17.94 -25.16
CA TRP A 426 -7.76 18.67 -25.74
C TRP A 426 -7.89 20.18 -25.50
N LYS A 427 -9.06 20.77 -25.78
CA LYS A 427 -9.31 22.21 -25.55
C LYS A 427 -9.09 22.60 -24.09
N SER A 428 -9.61 21.80 -23.15
CA SER A 428 -9.42 22.03 -21.71
C SER A 428 -7.96 21.84 -21.26
N ALA A 429 -7.21 20.91 -21.87
CA ALA A 429 -5.77 20.78 -21.64
C ALA A 429 -4.96 21.96 -22.19
N MET A 430 -5.44 22.59 -23.27
CA MET A 430 -4.78 23.75 -23.87
C MET A 430 -5.12 25.07 -23.16
N ASP A 431 -6.13 25.11 -22.28
CA ASP A 431 -6.41 26.28 -21.45
C ASP A 431 -5.35 26.42 -20.34
N ASP A 432 -4.63 27.53 -20.35
CA ASP A 432 -3.55 27.83 -19.41
C ASP A 432 -4.01 27.97 -17.96
N SER A 433 -5.29 28.27 -17.74
CA SER A 433 -5.89 28.40 -16.41
C SER A 433 -6.37 27.07 -15.84
N ASP A 434 -6.45 26.03 -16.66
CA ASP A 434 -7.07 24.74 -16.30
C ASP A 434 -6.15 23.54 -16.50
N GLY A 435 -5.57 23.36 -17.69
CA GLY A 435 -4.71 22.21 -17.98
C GLY A 435 -5.43 20.86 -17.89
N CYS A 436 -6.76 20.84 -18.12
CA CYS A 436 -7.66 19.69 -18.01
C CYS A 436 -8.02 19.25 -16.57
N LEU A 437 -7.64 20.02 -15.57
CA LEU A 437 -7.87 19.65 -14.17
C LEU A 437 -9.33 19.78 -13.74
N SER A 438 -10.11 20.69 -14.36
CA SER A 438 -11.54 20.88 -14.11
C SER A 438 -12.36 19.63 -14.46
N LEU A 439 -12.04 18.96 -15.56
CA LEU A 439 -12.72 17.74 -16.00
C LEU A 439 -12.41 16.56 -15.07
N ILE A 440 -11.18 16.48 -14.56
CA ILE A 440 -10.79 15.47 -13.56
C ILE A 440 -11.54 15.73 -12.26
N SER A 441 -11.55 16.97 -11.79
CA SER A 441 -12.27 17.38 -10.58
C SER A 441 -13.77 17.06 -10.67
N ALA A 442 -14.40 17.34 -11.82
CA ALA A 442 -15.80 16.98 -12.05
C ALA A 442 -16.02 15.46 -11.99
N GLY A 443 -15.17 14.67 -12.66
CA GLY A 443 -15.25 13.21 -12.61
C GLY A 443 -15.06 12.66 -11.20
N TRP A 444 -14.13 13.21 -10.42
CA TRP A 444 -13.88 12.81 -9.03
C TRP A 444 -15.10 13.03 -8.14
N ARG A 445 -15.79 14.16 -8.26
CA ARG A 445 -17.03 14.43 -7.50
C ARG A 445 -18.16 13.48 -7.86
N GLU A 446 -18.17 12.99 -9.09
CA GLU A 446 -19.16 12.00 -9.52
C GLU A 446 -18.85 10.61 -8.97
N VAL A 447 -17.57 10.18 -9.01
CA VAL A 447 -17.18 8.82 -8.59
C VAL A 447 -16.92 8.66 -7.09
N THR A 448 -16.45 9.71 -6.44
CA THR A 448 -15.95 9.70 -5.05
C THR A 448 -16.96 10.40 -4.16
N THR A 449 -17.83 9.61 -3.52
CA THR A 449 -18.79 10.15 -2.54
C THR A 449 -18.78 9.31 -1.27
N ALA A 450 -18.94 9.98 -0.13
CA ALA A 450 -19.03 9.31 1.17
C ALA A 450 -20.14 8.25 1.18
N LEU A 451 -21.29 8.55 0.56
CA LEU A 451 -22.42 7.62 0.43
C LEU A 451 -22.03 6.36 -0.36
N ARG A 452 -21.35 6.50 -1.51
CA ARG A 452 -20.89 5.33 -2.29
C ARG A 452 -19.91 4.48 -1.49
N LYS A 453 -19.01 5.12 -0.75
CA LYS A 453 -18.07 4.39 0.13
C LYS A 453 -18.80 3.66 1.25
N GLN A 454 -19.77 4.30 1.89
CA GLN A 454 -20.56 3.69 2.95
C GLN A 454 -21.31 2.45 2.41
N ASN A 455 -22.01 2.58 1.29
CA ASN A 455 -22.71 1.46 0.65
C ASN A 455 -21.75 0.30 0.29
N GLN A 456 -20.55 0.61 -0.22
CA GLN A 456 -19.52 -0.39 -0.52
C GLN A 456 -19.07 -1.13 0.75
N LEU A 457 -18.83 -0.41 1.85
CA LEU A 457 -18.42 -1.01 3.12
C LEU A 457 -19.54 -1.85 3.73
N GLU A 458 -20.79 -1.37 3.73
CA GLU A 458 -21.95 -2.12 4.21
C GLU A 458 -22.12 -3.44 3.44
N GLN A 459 -22.01 -3.41 2.11
CA GLN A 459 -22.07 -4.62 1.29
C GLN A 459 -20.92 -5.60 1.60
N SER A 460 -19.70 -5.09 1.80
CA SER A 460 -18.54 -5.91 2.18
C SER A 460 -18.71 -6.56 3.55
N ILE A 461 -19.29 -5.83 4.51
CA ILE A 461 -19.63 -6.33 5.85
C ILE A 461 -20.67 -7.45 5.72
N ASP A 462 -21.74 -7.24 4.96
CA ASP A 462 -22.79 -8.24 4.74
C ASP A 462 -22.26 -9.51 4.08
N ASP A 463 -21.41 -9.38 3.06
CA ASP A 463 -20.80 -10.53 2.38
C ASP A 463 -19.84 -11.28 3.29
N THR A 464 -19.05 -10.56 4.09
CA THR A 464 -18.16 -11.15 5.10
C THR A 464 -18.97 -11.86 6.18
N TYR A 465 -20.05 -11.25 6.66
CA TYR A 465 -20.96 -11.83 7.63
C TYR A 465 -21.59 -13.13 7.11
N ARG A 466 -22.07 -13.14 5.86
CA ARG A 466 -22.61 -14.36 5.22
C ARG A 466 -21.55 -15.47 5.10
N LYS A 467 -20.32 -15.13 4.71
CA LYS A 467 -19.20 -16.09 4.64
C LYS A 467 -18.87 -16.67 6.01
N LEU A 468 -18.76 -15.82 7.04
CA LEU A 468 -18.51 -16.25 8.41
C LEU A 468 -19.65 -17.14 8.93
N LEU A 469 -20.91 -16.77 8.68
CA LEU A 469 -22.06 -17.60 9.01
C LEU A 469 -21.97 -18.96 8.30
N GLN A 470 -21.66 -18.99 7.01
CA GLN A 470 -21.52 -20.22 6.25
C GLN A 470 -20.41 -21.13 6.79
N LEU A 471 -19.25 -20.56 7.17
CA LEU A 471 -18.18 -21.30 7.84
C LEU A 471 -18.65 -21.85 9.19
N SER A 472 -19.36 -21.02 9.96
CA SER A 472 -19.85 -21.40 11.28
C SER A 472 -20.92 -22.48 11.25
N ARG A 473 -21.68 -22.64 10.15
CA ARG A 473 -22.77 -23.63 10.04
C ARG A 473 -22.34 -25.05 10.38
N GLY A 474 -21.09 -25.42 10.10
CA GLY A 474 -20.55 -26.74 10.46
C GLY A 474 -20.35 -26.95 11.96
N TRP A 475 -20.28 -25.86 12.74
CA TRP A 475 -20.11 -25.84 14.19
C TRP A 475 -21.37 -25.43 14.95
N VAL A 476 -22.44 -25.00 14.26
CA VAL A 476 -23.71 -24.64 14.89
C VAL A 476 -24.44 -25.92 15.30
N VAL A 477 -24.53 -26.14 16.61
CA VAL A 477 -25.32 -27.22 17.24
C VAL A 477 -26.72 -26.69 17.50
N ASN A 478 -27.75 -27.50 17.24
CA ASN A 478 -29.12 -27.11 17.58
C ASN A 478 -29.26 -27.02 19.11
N ALA A 479 -29.84 -25.92 19.62
CA ALA A 479 -30.08 -25.76 21.05
C ALA A 479 -31.01 -26.85 21.63
N ASP A 480 -31.88 -27.43 20.81
CA ASP A 480 -32.62 -28.64 21.17
C ASP A 480 -31.74 -29.89 20.96
N SER A 481 -31.31 -30.47 22.07
CA SER A 481 -30.48 -31.67 22.10
C SER A 481 -31.12 -32.87 21.40
N ASN A 482 -32.45 -32.96 21.32
CA ASN A 482 -33.11 -34.06 20.63
C ASN A 482 -33.00 -33.91 19.11
N VAL A 483 -33.19 -32.69 18.61
CA VAL A 483 -33.05 -32.39 17.18
C VAL A 483 -31.60 -32.54 16.75
N ASP A 484 -30.64 -32.05 17.54
CA ASP A 484 -29.21 -32.26 17.28
C ASP A 484 -28.86 -33.75 17.23
N ARG A 485 -29.34 -34.53 18.21
CA ARG A 485 -29.12 -35.98 18.25
C ARG A 485 -29.67 -36.68 17.00
N GLU A 486 -30.89 -36.34 16.58
CA GLU A 486 -31.49 -36.91 15.37
C GLU A 486 -30.70 -36.51 14.10
N GLN A 487 -30.20 -35.28 14.02
CA GLN A 487 -29.34 -34.83 12.94
C GLN A 487 -28.00 -35.59 12.91
N ARG A 488 -27.35 -35.78 14.06
CA ARG A 488 -26.13 -36.60 14.18
C ARG A 488 -26.38 -38.04 13.76
N TYR A 489 -27.51 -38.64 14.14
CA TYR A 489 -27.90 -39.98 13.67
C TYR A 489 -28.07 -40.03 12.15
N LYS A 490 -28.78 -39.05 11.55
CA LYS A 490 -28.95 -38.99 10.09
C LYS A 490 -27.62 -38.82 9.34
N LEU A 491 -26.68 -38.06 9.90
CA LEU A 491 -25.34 -37.91 9.32
C LEU A 491 -24.53 -39.20 9.43
N ALA A 492 -24.55 -39.86 10.58
CA ALA A 492 -23.90 -41.16 10.77
C ALA A 492 -24.46 -42.21 9.81
N ASP A 493 -25.78 -42.26 9.64
CA ASP A 493 -26.45 -43.17 8.70
C ASP A 493 -26.06 -42.91 7.24
N LYS A 494 -25.88 -41.65 6.84
CA LYS A 494 -25.34 -41.30 5.51
C LYS A 494 -23.91 -41.78 5.32
N VAL A 495 -23.06 -41.64 6.34
CA VAL A 495 -21.66 -42.14 6.28
C VAL A 495 -21.66 -43.66 6.20
N LEU A 496 -22.47 -44.34 7.01
CA LEU A 496 -22.63 -45.80 6.95
C LEU A 496 -23.15 -46.23 5.57
N THR A 497 -24.18 -45.59 5.05
CA THR A 497 -24.72 -45.84 3.71
C THR A 497 -23.64 -45.66 2.65
N TRP A 498 -22.84 -44.59 2.72
CA TRP A 498 -21.75 -44.36 1.79
C TRP A 498 -20.65 -45.42 1.93
N LEU A 499 -20.27 -45.84 3.13
CA LEU A 499 -19.31 -46.92 3.33
C LEU A 499 -19.84 -48.23 2.73
N SER A 500 -21.08 -48.61 3.06
CA SER A 500 -21.70 -49.88 2.69
C SER A 500 -22.19 -49.95 1.24
N ALA A 501 -22.32 -48.81 0.54
CA ALA A 501 -22.83 -48.77 -0.84
C ALA A 501 -21.98 -49.56 -1.86
N ASN A 502 -20.70 -49.81 -1.56
CA ASN A 502 -19.85 -50.67 -2.37
C ASN A 502 -18.90 -51.48 -1.47
N PRO A 503 -19.20 -52.76 -1.19
CA PRO A 503 -18.39 -53.63 -0.32
C PRO A 503 -16.92 -53.74 -0.74
N HIS A 504 -16.62 -53.63 -2.04
CA HIS A 504 -15.25 -53.73 -2.54
C HIS A 504 -14.44 -52.44 -2.32
N ALA A 505 -15.09 -51.31 -2.06
CA ALA A 505 -14.45 -50.01 -1.84
C ALA A 505 -14.41 -49.61 -0.35
N VAL A 506 -14.88 -50.47 0.57
CA VAL A 506 -14.95 -50.16 2.00
C VAL A 506 -13.58 -49.79 2.56
N TYR A 507 -12.54 -50.58 2.25
CA TYR A 507 -11.18 -50.32 2.72
C TYR A 507 -10.64 -48.98 2.22
N ASP A 508 -10.82 -48.67 0.93
CA ASP A 508 -10.36 -47.40 0.37
C ASP A 508 -11.13 -46.20 0.95
N ARG A 509 -12.43 -46.36 1.20
CA ARG A 509 -13.28 -45.33 1.81
C ARG A 509 -12.94 -45.10 3.28
N VAL A 510 -12.64 -46.15 4.04
CA VAL A 510 -12.16 -46.04 5.44
C VAL A 510 -10.81 -45.34 5.47
N LYS A 511 -9.88 -45.72 4.59
CA LYS A 511 -8.57 -45.07 4.48
C LYS A 511 -8.68 -43.59 4.10
N ALA A 512 -9.61 -43.24 3.21
CA ALA A 512 -9.89 -41.85 2.87
C ALA A 512 -10.45 -41.05 4.06
N LEU A 513 -11.30 -41.66 4.91
CA LEU A 513 -11.79 -41.05 6.14
C LEU A 513 -10.66 -40.85 7.15
N GLU A 514 -9.83 -41.86 7.35
CA GLU A 514 -8.66 -41.80 8.24
C GLU A 514 -7.71 -40.66 7.86
N SER A 515 -7.36 -40.56 6.57
CA SER A 515 -6.53 -39.47 6.04
C SER A 515 -7.20 -38.09 6.15
N SER A 516 -8.53 -38.02 6.02
CA SER A 516 -9.27 -36.74 6.07
C SER A 516 -9.48 -36.23 7.49
N LEU A 517 -9.55 -37.14 8.47
CA LEU A 517 -9.66 -36.82 9.89
C LEU A 517 -8.31 -36.55 10.54
N GLY A 518 -7.21 -36.77 9.81
CA GLY A 518 -5.86 -36.44 10.25
C GLY A 518 -5.33 -37.37 11.34
N PHE A 519 -5.72 -38.65 11.31
CA PHE A 519 -5.17 -39.64 12.22
C PHE A 519 -3.78 -40.08 11.75
N ASP A 520 -2.79 -40.02 12.64
CA ASP A 520 -1.44 -40.51 12.37
C ASP A 520 -1.29 -41.98 12.80
N GLU A 521 -0.39 -42.71 12.16
CA GLU A 521 -0.16 -44.13 12.44
C GLU A 521 0.39 -44.30 13.88
N GLY A 522 -0.41 -44.96 14.74
CA GLY A 522 -0.08 -45.15 16.16
C GLY A 522 -0.94 -44.31 17.13
N ASP A 523 -1.77 -43.42 16.60
CA ASP A 523 -2.73 -42.69 17.42
C ASP A 523 -3.77 -43.63 18.07
N GLN A 524 -3.91 -43.54 19.39
CA GLN A 524 -4.99 -44.20 20.12
C GLN A 524 -5.98 -43.15 20.62
N TRP A 525 -7.13 -43.07 19.96
CA TRP A 525 -8.24 -42.23 20.38
C TRP A 525 -9.31 -43.08 21.06
N VAL A 526 -9.78 -42.64 22.22
CA VAL A 526 -10.90 -43.29 22.91
C VAL A 526 -12.19 -42.71 22.33
N LEU A 527 -13.23 -43.53 22.17
CA LEU A 527 -14.56 -43.07 21.69
C LEU A 527 -15.13 -41.88 22.51
N SER A 528 -14.68 -41.71 23.76
CA SER A 528 -14.98 -40.57 24.62
C SER A 528 -14.40 -39.25 24.12
N ASP A 529 -13.29 -39.28 23.38
CA ASP A 529 -12.60 -38.08 22.88
C ASP A 529 -13.39 -37.38 21.78
N PHE A 530 -14.35 -38.10 21.17
CA PHE A 530 -15.27 -37.60 20.14
C PHE A 530 -16.72 -37.48 20.63
N ALA A 531 -17.00 -37.86 21.88
CA ALA A 531 -18.33 -37.74 22.46
C ALA A 531 -18.47 -36.37 23.14
N ASP A 532 -19.23 -35.45 22.53
CA ASP A 532 -19.68 -34.17 23.13
C ASP A 532 -20.65 -34.38 24.32
N ILE A 533 -20.52 -35.45 25.09
CA ILE A 533 -21.27 -35.63 26.32
C ILE A 533 -20.26 -35.45 27.44
N PRO A 534 -20.15 -34.25 28.04
CA PRO A 534 -19.51 -34.18 29.34
C PRO A 534 -20.35 -35.06 30.25
N THR A 535 -19.79 -36.20 30.68
CA THR A 535 -20.33 -36.97 31.78
C THR A 535 -20.44 -36.01 32.94
N ARG A 536 -21.66 -35.52 33.18
CA ARG A 536 -22.00 -34.62 34.28
C ARG A 536 -21.80 -35.39 35.58
N THR A 537 -20.58 -35.39 36.07
CA THR A 537 -20.25 -35.64 37.46
C THR A 537 -19.72 -34.34 38.03
N GLY A 538 -20.61 -33.54 38.64
CA GLY A 538 -20.18 -32.63 39.70
C GLY A 538 -20.52 -31.14 39.64
N VAL A 539 -21.29 -30.61 38.68
CA VAL A 539 -21.69 -29.19 38.73
C VAL A 539 -23.21 -29.05 38.70
N GLY A 540 -23.75 -28.50 39.81
CA GLY A 540 -25.18 -28.29 40.04
C GLY A 540 -25.86 -27.53 38.90
N ARG A 541 -27.15 -27.83 38.70
CA ARG A 541 -27.98 -27.17 37.68
C ARG A 541 -27.94 -25.64 37.89
N PRO A 542 -27.76 -24.83 36.83
CA PRO A 542 -28.07 -23.41 36.89
C PRO A 542 -29.57 -23.23 37.12
N ASP A 543 -29.96 -22.29 37.99
CA ASP A 543 -31.35 -21.96 38.25
C ASP A 543 -32.07 -21.50 36.98
N SER A 544 -33.39 -21.76 36.92
CA SER A 544 -34.25 -21.41 35.80
C SER A 544 -34.29 -19.90 35.56
N ILE A 545 -34.37 -19.52 34.28
CA ILE A 545 -34.42 -18.13 33.78
C ILE A 545 -35.52 -17.28 34.42
N GLU A 546 -36.57 -17.86 35.00
CA GLU A 546 -37.60 -17.12 35.75
C GLU A 546 -37.12 -16.48 37.07
N LYS A 547 -35.88 -16.76 37.50
CA LYS A 547 -35.26 -16.14 38.69
C LYS A 547 -34.11 -15.19 38.37
N ARG A 548 -33.99 -14.70 37.13
CA ARG A 548 -33.03 -13.66 36.74
C ARG A 548 -33.71 -12.35 36.37
#